data_AF-A0A965P9U0-F1
#
_entry.id   AF-A0A965P9U0-F1
#
_cell.length_a   1.000
_cell.length_b   1.000
_cell.length_c   1.000
_cell.angle_alpha   90.00
_cell.angle_beta   90.00
_cell.angle_gamma   90.00
#
_symmetry.space_group_name_H-M   'P 1'
#
loop_
_entity.id
_entity.type
_entity.pdbx_description
1 polymer ?
#
loop_
_entity_poly.entity_id
_entity_poly.type
_entity_poly.pdbx_seq_one_letter_code
_entity_poly.pdbx_strand_id
1 'polypeptide(L)'
;MNDILNDELNSAFIANEKQFKGETIAPYTEGSRLLLLQVRDEQDSSVFFIWAFLYMHIQLAKSKKDAIKLAWNKDLFREKVMDWVANKNEQDRIEATNIVSTIIEESQKGQVELIGNKAESGNA
;
A
#
# COMPACT_ATOMS: atom_id res chain seq x y z
N MET A 1 -2.63 9.77 -32.49
CA MET A 1 -3.57 9.18 -31.49
C MET A 1 -2.97 7.95 -30.80
N ASN A 2 -1.64 7.91 -30.63
CA ASN A 2 -0.91 6.90 -29.84
C ASN A 2 -0.14 7.55 -28.68
N ASP A 3 0.14 8.86 -28.75
CA ASP A 3 0.91 9.55 -27.70
C ASP A 3 0.13 9.70 -26.39
N ILE A 4 -1.19 9.93 -26.44
CA ILE A 4 -2.03 10.05 -25.23
C ILE A 4 -2.11 8.71 -24.47
N LEU A 5 -2.32 7.61 -25.20
CA LEU A 5 -2.34 6.25 -24.63
C LEU A 5 -0.96 5.86 -24.08
N ASN A 6 0.12 6.23 -24.78
CA ASN A 6 1.47 5.99 -24.31
C ASN A 6 1.84 6.87 -23.11
N ASP A 7 1.35 8.11 -23.02
CA ASP A 7 1.58 8.99 -21.87
C ASP A 7 0.76 8.57 -20.65
N GLU A 8 -0.45 8.04 -20.83
CA GLU A 8 -1.23 7.41 -19.75
C GLU A 8 -0.60 6.10 -19.28
N LEU A 9 -0.13 5.25 -20.21
CA LEU A 9 0.60 4.02 -19.89
C LEU A 9 1.95 4.32 -19.22
N ASN A 10 2.69 5.33 -19.70
CA ASN A 10 3.95 5.76 -19.11
C ASN A 10 3.72 6.43 -17.76
N SER A 11 2.64 7.19 -17.57
CA SER A 11 2.26 7.75 -16.26
C SER A 11 1.86 6.64 -15.28
N ALA A 12 1.23 5.57 -15.75
CA ALA A 12 0.98 4.37 -14.95
C ALA A 12 2.27 3.56 -14.67
N PHE A 13 3.26 3.62 -15.56
CA PHE A 13 4.58 2.97 -15.41
C PHE A 13 5.53 3.75 -14.49
N ILE A 14 5.40 5.08 -14.48
CA ILE A 14 5.96 5.96 -13.43
C ILE A 14 4.95 5.97 -12.27
N ALA A 15 4.58 4.80 -11.77
CA ALA A 15 4.09 4.71 -10.40
C ALA A 15 5.27 5.18 -9.55
N ASN A 16 5.28 6.46 -9.17
CA ASN A 16 6.28 7.07 -8.29
C ASN A 16 6.65 6.03 -7.25
N GLU A 17 7.85 5.46 -7.35
CA GLU A 17 8.28 4.41 -6.45
C GLU A 17 8.29 5.02 -5.06
N LYS A 18 7.21 4.81 -4.30
CA LYS A 18 7.09 5.35 -2.96
C LYS A 18 8.18 4.67 -2.14
N GLN A 19 8.94 5.46 -1.40
CA GLN A 19 10.01 4.98 -0.54
C GLN A 19 9.80 5.51 0.87
N PHE A 20 10.29 4.76 1.84
CA PHE A 20 10.41 5.21 3.22
C PHE A 20 11.82 4.93 3.69
N LYS A 21 12.57 6.01 4.03
CA LYS A 21 13.97 5.93 4.47
C LYS A 21 14.87 5.11 3.53
N GLY A 22 14.64 5.22 2.22
CA GLY A 22 15.38 4.50 1.17
C GLY A 22 14.90 3.06 0.92
N GLU A 23 13.88 2.59 1.61
CA GLU A 23 13.25 1.29 1.34
C GLU A 23 12.07 1.46 0.38
N THR A 24 12.09 0.73 -0.74
CA THR A 24 10.98 0.71 -1.71
C THR A 24 9.71 0.12 -1.09
N ILE A 25 8.57 0.74 -1.39
CA ILE A 25 7.25 0.32 -0.95
C ILE A 25 6.54 -0.33 -2.13
N ALA A 26 6.16 -1.61 -1.99
CA ALA A 26 5.38 -2.27 -3.02
C ALA A 26 4.00 -1.61 -3.21
N PRO A 27 3.40 -1.69 -4.41
CA PRO A 27 2.04 -1.22 -4.64
C PRO A 27 1.03 -1.89 -3.70
N TYR A 28 0.03 -1.13 -3.26
CA TYR A 28 -1.09 -1.67 -2.52
C TYR A 28 -2.02 -2.45 -3.46
N THR A 29 -2.32 -3.69 -3.11
CA THR A 29 -3.13 -4.63 -3.90
C THR A 29 -4.07 -5.40 -2.97
N GLU A 30 -5.08 -6.08 -3.52
CA GLU A 30 -5.90 -6.98 -2.70
C GLU A 30 -5.07 -8.09 -2.05
N GLY A 31 -3.99 -8.53 -2.71
CA GLY A 31 -3.04 -9.46 -2.11
C GLY A 31 -2.40 -8.90 -0.84
N SER A 32 -1.85 -7.68 -0.88
CA SER A 32 -1.26 -7.07 0.31
C SER A 32 -2.30 -6.74 1.38
N ARG A 33 -3.53 -6.39 0.98
CA ARG A 33 -4.67 -6.24 1.89
C ARG A 33 -5.00 -7.53 2.64
N LEU A 34 -5.01 -8.68 1.95
CA LEU A 34 -5.21 -9.99 2.59
C LEU A 34 -4.09 -10.31 3.59
N LEU A 35 -2.82 -10.04 3.24
CA LEU A 35 -1.71 -10.24 4.16
C LEU A 35 -1.83 -9.34 5.40
N LEU A 36 -2.31 -8.09 5.23
CA LEU A 36 -2.54 -7.19 6.36
C LEU A 36 -3.68 -7.67 7.26
N LEU A 37 -4.77 -8.18 6.68
CA LEU A 37 -5.85 -8.80 7.45
C LEU A 37 -5.37 -10.05 8.21
N GLN A 38 -4.45 -10.82 7.62
CA GLN A 38 -3.88 -12.01 8.25
C GLN A 38 -3.07 -11.69 9.51
N VAL A 39 -2.32 -10.58 9.52
CA VAL A 39 -1.44 -10.21 10.65
C VAL A 39 -2.10 -9.28 11.67
N ARG A 40 -3.24 -8.70 11.31
CA ARG A 40 -3.98 -7.75 12.16
C ARG A 40 -4.53 -8.43 13.41
N ASP A 41 -4.59 -7.66 14.48
CA ASP A 41 -5.37 -7.94 15.67
C ASP A 41 -6.48 -6.89 15.87
N GLU A 42 -7.58 -7.27 16.52
CA GLU A 42 -8.66 -6.34 16.85
C GLU A 42 -8.21 -5.30 17.89
N GLN A 43 -7.25 -5.65 18.73
CA GLN A 43 -6.71 -4.77 19.78
C GLN A 43 -5.60 -3.84 19.26
N ASP A 44 -5.25 -3.92 17.98
CA ASP A 44 -4.19 -3.10 17.40
C ASP A 44 -4.57 -1.63 17.38
N SER A 45 -3.65 -0.78 17.86
CA SER A 45 -3.79 0.66 17.71
C SER A 45 -3.63 1.09 16.25
N SER A 46 -4.18 2.25 15.91
CA SER A 46 -3.98 2.85 14.58
C SER A 46 -2.50 3.05 14.25
N VAL A 47 -1.66 3.37 15.25
CA VAL A 47 -0.21 3.53 15.06
C VAL A 47 0.45 2.21 14.69
N PHE A 48 0.06 1.10 15.34
CA PHE A 48 0.57 -0.21 14.95
C PHE A 48 0.17 -0.56 13.51
N PHE A 49 -1.07 -0.26 13.12
CA PHE A 49 -1.53 -0.47 11.75
C PHE A 49 -0.68 0.26 10.72
N ILE A 50 -0.34 1.55 10.95
CA ILE A 50 0.53 2.32 10.04
C ILE A 50 1.89 1.62 9.87
N TRP A 51 2.50 1.18 10.96
CA TRP A 51 3.79 0.50 10.90
C TRP A 51 3.71 -0.88 10.25
N ALA A 52 2.71 -1.68 10.58
CA ALA A 52 2.47 -2.99 9.99
C ALA A 52 2.21 -2.87 8.48
N PHE A 53 1.42 -1.87 8.06
CA PHE A 53 1.15 -1.56 6.66
C PHE A 53 2.46 -1.32 5.91
N LEU A 54 3.25 -0.36 6.40
CA LEU A 54 4.46 0.07 5.73
C LEU A 54 5.50 -1.05 5.68
N TYR A 55 5.70 -1.73 6.81
CA TYR A 55 6.62 -2.86 6.91
C TYR A 55 6.23 -3.99 5.95
N MET A 56 4.95 -4.37 5.88
CA MET A 56 4.47 -5.42 4.96
C MET A 56 4.80 -5.08 3.50
N HIS A 57 4.55 -3.84 3.07
CA HIS A 57 4.80 -3.41 1.69
C HIS A 57 6.30 -3.32 1.37
N ILE A 58 7.14 -2.96 2.34
CA ILE A 58 8.59 -3.03 2.22
C ILE A 58 9.05 -4.49 2.05
N GLN A 59 8.52 -5.43 2.85
CA GLN A 59 8.86 -6.84 2.72
C GLN A 59 8.40 -7.41 1.37
N LEU A 60 7.23 -7.00 0.89
CA LEU A 60 6.70 -7.40 -0.42
C LEU A 60 7.58 -6.90 -1.58
N ALA A 61 8.15 -5.70 -1.47
CA ALA A 61 9.08 -5.16 -2.45
C ALA A 61 10.39 -5.96 -2.50
N LYS A 62 10.86 -6.45 -1.34
CA LYS A 62 12.07 -7.29 -1.24
C LYS A 62 11.84 -8.72 -1.74
N SER A 63 10.81 -9.39 -1.21
CA SER A 63 10.49 -10.78 -1.52
C SER A 63 9.03 -11.08 -1.20
N LYS A 64 8.19 -11.20 -2.23
CA LYS A 64 6.77 -11.59 -2.08
C LYS A 64 6.63 -12.92 -1.34
N LYS A 65 7.47 -13.91 -1.67
CA LYS A 65 7.43 -15.25 -1.07
C LYS A 65 7.69 -15.21 0.43
N ASP A 66 8.68 -14.44 0.87
CA ASP A 66 9.06 -14.40 2.28
C ASP A 66 8.11 -13.51 3.08
N ALA A 67 7.57 -12.44 2.48
CA ALA A 67 6.50 -11.64 3.09
C ALA A 67 5.24 -12.49 3.37
N ILE A 68 4.81 -13.33 2.41
CA ILE A 68 3.67 -14.24 2.61
C ILE A 68 3.95 -15.23 3.75
N LYS A 69 5.12 -15.87 3.75
CA LYS A 69 5.51 -16.79 4.83
C LYS A 69 5.52 -16.09 6.18
N LEU A 70 6.05 -14.87 6.25
CA LEU A 70 6.12 -14.09 7.48
C LEU A 70 4.71 -13.74 7.98
N ALA A 71 3.80 -13.33 7.09
CA ALA A 71 2.42 -13.02 7.46
C ALA A 71 1.66 -14.23 8.06
N TRP A 72 2.05 -15.46 7.70
CA TRP A 72 1.43 -16.70 8.21
C TRP A 72 1.96 -17.07 9.60
N ASN A 73 3.01 -16.39 10.05
CA ASN A 73 3.48 -16.43 11.43
C ASN A 73 3.25 -15.05 12.06
N LYS A 74 2.01 -14.81 12.50
CA LYS A 74 1.56 -13.51 13.04
C LYS A 74 2.45 -13.02 14.18
N ASP A 75 2.84 -13.88 15.12
CA ASP A 75 3.68 -13.49 16.25
C ASP A 75 5.05 -13.00 15.79
N LEU A 76 5.70 -13.76 14.88
CA LEU A 76 6.98 -13.36 14.31
C LEU A 76 6.87 -12.08 13.49
N PHE A 77 5.80 -11.89 12.72
CA PHE A 77 5.58 -10.64 11.99
C PHE A 77 5.52 -9.45 12.95
N ARG A 78 4.76 -9.58 14.04
CA ARG A 78 4.58 -8.51 15.04
C ARG A 78 5.90 -8.19 15.75
N GLU A 79 6.66 -9.21 16.15
CA GLU A 79 8.00 -9.04 16.71
C GLU A 79 8.90 -8.25 15.74
N LYS A 80 8.92 -8.64 14.46
CA LYS A 80 9.71 -7.96 13.43
C LYS A 80 9.28 -6.51 13.19
N VAL A 81 7.99 -6.20 13.28
CA VAL A 81 7.51 -4.81 13.21
C VAL A 81 8.04 -4.01 14.39
N MET A 82 7.97 -4.56 15.61
CA MET A 82 8.45 -3.88 16.82
C MET A 82 9.97 -3.64 16.76
N ASP A 83 10.74 -4.65 16.37
CA ASP A 83 12.18 -4.54 16.15
C ASP A 83 12.51 -3.48 15.10
N TRP A 84 11.78 -3.48 13.99
CA TRP A 84 12.00 -2.53 12.90
C TRP A 84 11.65 -1.10 13.33
N VAL A 85 10.62 -0.89 14.14
CA VAL A 85 10.20 0.44 14.62
C VAL A 85 11.08 0.96 15.76
N ALA A 86 11.86 0.11 16.44
CA ALA A 86 12.63 0.48 17.64
C ALA A 86 13.57 1.69 17.47
N ASN A 87 14.03 1.97 16.26
CA ASN A 87 14.89 3.12 15.95
C ASN A 87 14.18 4.27 15.20
N LYS A 88 12.85 4.26 15.13
CA LYS A 88 12.03 5.31 14.50
C LYS A 88 11.64 6.35 15.53
N ASN A 89 11.62 7.61 15.12
CA ASN A 89 11.18 8.72 15.96
C ASN A 89 9.77 9.21 15.58
N GLU A 90 9.33 10.28 16.23
CA GLU A 90 8.04 10.90 15.95
C GLU A 90 7.92 11.45 14.52
N GLN A 91 8.99 12.02 13.97
CA GLN A 91 8.98 12.52 12.59
C GLN A 91 8.79 11.38 11.59
N ASP A 92 9.48 10.25 11.81
CA ASP A 92 9.34 9.04 11.01
C ASP A 92 7.88 8.53 11.05
N ARG A 93 7.22 8.62 12.22
CA ARG A 93 5.81 8.23 12.38
C ARG A 93 4.89 9.12 11.55
N ILE A 94 5.10 10.43 11.56
CA ILE A 94 4.30 11.39 10.78
C ILE A 94 4.47 11.11 9.28
N GLU A 95 5.70 10.90 8.82
CA GLU A 95 5.99 10.53 7.44
C GLU A 95 5.30 9.24 7.04
N ALA A 96 5.42 8.19 7.86
CA ALA A 96 4.75 6.91 7.63
C ALA A 96 3.22 7.07 7.55
N THR A 97 2.62 7.86 8.44
CA THR A 97 1.18 8.16 8.39
C THR A 97 0.79 8.83 7.07
N ASN A 98 1.53 9.85 6.64
CA ASN A 98 1.23 10.56 5.40
C ASN A 98 1.32 9.61 4.18
N ILE A 99 2.37 8.80 4.10
CA ILE A 99 2.56 7.83 3.02
C ILE A 99 1.39 6.83 2.98
N VAL A 100 1.04 6.23 4.11
CA VAL A 100 -0.03 5.22 4.18
C VAL A 100 -1.39 5.84 3.84
N SER A 101 -1.68 7.04 4.35
CA SER A 101 -2.92 7.76 4.02
C SER A 101 -3.03 8.02 2.53
N THR A 102 -1.96 8.53 1.89
CA THR A 102 -1.93 8.76 0.44
C THR A 102 -2.18 7.47 -0.33
N ILE A 103 -1.55 6.35 0.04
CA ILE A 103 -1.75 5.05 -0.63
C ILE A 103 -3.22 4.59 -0.52
N ILE A 104 -3.82 4.72 0.67
CA ILE A 104 -5.22 4.33 0.88
C ILE A 104 -6.16 5.23 0.07
N GLU A 105 -5.95 6.54 0.07
CA GLU A 105 -6.76 7.49 -0.69
C GLU A 105 -6.67 7.24 -2.21
N GLU A 106 -5.48 7.00 -2.74
CA GLU A 106 -5.26 6.63 -4.15
C GLU A 106 -6.03 5.35 -4.50
N SER A 107 -6.00 4.35 -3.61
CA SER A 107 -6.72 3.08 -3.84
C SER A 107 -8.24 3.24 -3.87
N GLN A 108 -8.79 4.19 -3.11
CA GLN A 108 -10.23 4.47 -3.09
C GLN A 108 -10.69 5.22 -4.34
N LYS A 109 -9.89 6.18 -4.81
CA LYS A 109 -10.21 6.93 -6.04
C LYS A 109 -10.27 6.02 -7.27
N GLY A 110 -9.33 5.08 -7.39
CA GLY A 110 -9.33 4.10 -8.48
C GLY A 110 -10.56 3.17 -8.48
N GLN A 111 -11.21 2.96 -7.33
CA GLN A 111 -12.48 2.22 -7.27
C GLN A 111 -13.69 3.04 -7.70
N VAL A 112 -13.65 4.37 -7.56
CA VAL A 112 -14.80 5.27 -7.80
C VAL A 112 -14.93 5.68 -9.27
N GLU A 113 -13.85 5.70 -10.06
CA GLU A 113 -13.86 6.14 -11.47
C GLU A 113 -14.53 5.15 -12.45
N LEU A 114 -15.05 4.00 -12.00
CA LEU A 114 -15.67 2.99 -12.86
C LEU A 114 -17.16 3.24 -13.23
N ILE A 115 -17.77 4.36 -12.84
CA ILE A 115 -19.14 4.70 -13.27
C ILE A 115 -19.10 5.83 -14.30
N GLY A 116 -18.59 5.49 -15.48
CA GLY A 116 -18.67 6.27 -16.70
C GLY A 116 -19.42 5.53 -17.80
N ASN A 117 -20.54 4.85 -17.48
CA ASN A 117 -21.48 4.43 -18.51
C ASN A 117 -22.06 5.70 -19.15
N LYS A 118 -21.46 6.06 -20.27
CA LYS A 118 -21.97 7.03 -21.24
C LYS A 118 -23.37 6.53 -21.66
N ALA A 119 -24.40 6.97 -20.96
CA ALA A 119 -25.75 6.90 -21.48
C ALA A 119 -25.80 7.87 -22.67
N GLU A 120 -25.57 7.33 -23.86
CA GLU A 120 -25.79 8.04 -25.10
C GLU A 120 -27.24 8.51 -25.13
N SER A 121 -27.38 9.83 -25.21
CA SER A 121 -28.63 10.50 -25.51
C SER A 121 -29.16 10.03 -26.86
N GLY A 122 -30.07 9.06 -26.86
CA GLY A 122 -30.86 8.71 -28.02
C GLY A 122 -32.11 9.59 -28.08
N ASN A 123 -32.06 10.65 -28.88
CA ASN A 123 -33.27 11.31 -29.39
C ASN A 123 -33.94 10.37 -30.40
N ALA A 124 -35.23 10.10 -30.22
CA ALA A 124 -36.17 9.74 -31.27
C ALA A 124 -37.58 10.21 -30.87
#